data_AF-A0A1H4XLZ3-F1
#
_entry.id   AF-A0A1H4XLZ3-F1
#
_cell.length_a   1.000
_cell.length_b   1.000
_cell.length_c   1.000
_cell.angle_alpha   90.00
_cell.angle_beta   90.00
_cell.angle_gamma   90.00
#
_symmetry.space_group_name_H-M   'P 1'
#
loop_
_entity.id
_entity.type
_entity.pdbx_description
1 polymer ?
#
loop_
_entity_poly.entity_id
_entity_poly.type
_entity_poly.pdbx_seq_one_letter_code
_entity_poly.pdbx_strand_id
1 'polypeptide(L)'
;MTRPVSEGQLGAKVPDSLYRIDWQPAAGVRLVKSLEGWAVLGSDDLGLGVPAHTEPVAADVLVLPVVSAEGDVPTRVHETVQATLKQLQAWLDGPSDGKLLVVTRGAVAGDPDLAQAPVWGLVRAAQAENPGRVQVVDVDDLPQSLRALPAVVASGEPEAIVRVGEVRVPRLAKVTTVGDPLDWAVDGTVLVTGGAGLLGGHLARHLVARGARKLVLTSRRGLAAPGARELVEELGAGVTVAACDVTDRADLARLIESLPDLTAVVHAAGQMDSAVLTALTPEQVANVLRPKVDAAWHLHELTASRDLKAFVLYSSAGGLLLAAGQANYAAGNVFLDALAGHRAALGLPATSLAWGPWEGSGDAVDLTHVARYGVAELAVTDGLDLFDAALAAGEPTLVPVQLADLREADRIAPLLRGLVTATPRRAAAAAGPVTAAPEAGFADKLTGMSADERETAVLQLVCDNAAAVLGYDDASAVGVEKGFTDLGIDSLAALELRNRLGAACGLRLPATLIFDYPSPLPLTRFLLGELLPELGEPAEGALSRESAVVGGGATGSDEVAAIAGMDLADLVRSAMAGTETEESQ
;
A
#
# COMPACT_ATOMS: atom_id res chain seq x y z
N MET A 1 48.62 8.75 -26.89
CA MET A 1 48.22 7.37 -27.28
C MET A 1 47.09 6.94 -26.35
N THR A 2 45.85 7.16 -26.78
CA THR A 2 44.65 6.62 -26.13
C THR A 2 44.50 5.17 -26.60
N ARG A 3 44.56 4.21 -25.67
CA ARG A 3 44.28 2.80 -26.00
C ARG A 3 42.77 2.66 -26.25
N PRO A 4 42.34 2.01 -27.34
CA PRO A 4 40.93 1.66 -27.51
C PRO A 4 40.54 0.68 -26.41
N VAL A 5 39.47 0.98 -25.70
CA VAL A 5 38.78 0.05 -24.80
C VAL A 5 37.98 -0.89 -25.71
N SER A 6 38.22 -2.20 -25.61
CA SER A 6 37.43 -3.21 -26.35
C SER A 6 36.01 -3.27 -25.79
N GLU A 7 35.00 -3.52 -26.64
CA GLU A 7 33.58 -3.61 -26.24
C GLU A 7 33.32 -4.51 -25.02
N GLY A 8 34.14 -5.54 -24.78
CA GLY A 8 34.05 -6.39 -23.58
C GLY A 8 34.49 -5.76 -22.25
N GLN A 9 34.92 -4.50 -22.21
CA GLN A 9 35.25 -3.75 -20.98
C GLN A 9 34.18 -2.72 -20.61
N LEU A 10 33.16 -2.53 -21.45
CA LEU A 10 31.93 -1.86 -21.07
C LEU A 10 31.06 -2.95 -20.42
N GLY A 11 30.95 -2.95 -19.09
CA GLY A 11 29.99 -3.81 -18.42
C GLY A 11 28.59 -3.65 -19.04
N ALA A 12 27.75 -4.68 -18.97
CA ALA A 12 26.39 -4.61 -19.49
C ALA A 12 25.70 -3.34 -18.96
N LYS A 13 25.14 -2.53 -19.88
CA LYS A 13 24.47 -1.29 -19.51
C LYS A 13 23.26 -1.64 -18.63
N VAL A 14 23.26 -1.17 -17.38
CA VAL A 14 22.12 -1.34 -16.48
C VAL A 14 20.92 -0.58 -17.06
N PRO A 15 19.74 -1.21 -17.19
CA PRO A 15 18.54 -0.47 -17.58
C PRO A 15 18.26 0.68 -16.62
N ASP A 16 17.80 1.82 -17.13
CA ASP A 16 17.68 3.07 -16.37
C ASP A 16 16.66 3.04 -15.23
N SER A 17 15.85 1.98 -15.17
CA SER A 17 14.70 1.78 -14.29
C SER A 17 14.90 0.71 -13.21
N LEU A 18 16.15 0.36 -12.91
CA LEU A 18 16.51 -0.54 -11.81
C LEU A 18 17.03 0.24 -10.60
N TYR A 19 16.34 0.12 -9.47
CA TYR A 19 16.67 0.85 -8.25
C TYR A 19 16.85 -0.09 -7.05
N ARG A 20 17.43 0.45 -5.97
CA ARG A 20 17.49 -0.15 -4.64
C ARG A 20 17.16 0.89 -3.58
N ILE A 21 16.76 0.43 -2.39
CA ILE A 21 16.58 1.31 -1.23
C ILE A 21 17.95 1.58 -0.60
N ASP A 22 18.30 2.86 -0.49
CA ASP A 22 19.49 3.34 0.19
C ASP A 22 19.07 4.11 1.46
N TRP A 23 19.64 3.73 2.60
CA TRP A 23 19.36 4.36 3.89
C TRP A 23 20.36 5.48 4.13
N GLN A 24 19.92 6.73 4.05
CA GLN A 24 20.78 7.91 4.12
C GLN A 24 20.61 8.62 5.46
N PRO A 25 21.66 9.28 6.01
CA PRO A 25 21.52 10.06 7.24
C PRO A 25 20.38 11.07 7.15
N ALA A 26 19.51 11.11 8.17
CA ALA A 26 18.39 12.02 8.19
C ALA A 26 18.85 13.47 8.35
N ALA A 27 18.33 14.37 7.51
CA ALA A 27 18.59 15.80 7.64
C ALA A 27 17.70 16.41 8.73
N GLY A 28 18.20 17.41 9.45
CA GLY A 28 17.37 18.21 10.36
C GLY A 28 16.94 17.52 11.65
N VAL A 29 17.55 16.39 12.01
CA VAL A 29 17.34 15.71 13.30
C VAL A 29 17.70 16.66 14.44
N ARG A 30 16.74 16.95 15.33
CA ARG A 30 16.92 17.83 16.49
C ARG A 30 16.61 17.08 17.78
N LEU A 31 17.38 17.36 18.82
CA LEU A 31 17.09 16.86 20.16
C LEU A 31 15.79 17.48 20.67
N VAL A 32 14.82 16.64 20.95
CA VAL A 32 13.60 17.02 21.67
C VAL A 32 13.92 16.99 23.17
N LYS A 33 13.53 18.04 23.89
CA LYS A 33 13.91 18.23 25.30
C LYS A 33 12.85 17.75 26.30
N SER A 34 11.64 17.43 25.85
CA SER A 34 10.52 16.99 26.68
C SER A 34 9.69 15.94 25.93
N LEU A 35 9.19 14.94 26.66
CA LEU A 35 8.20 13.96 26.19
C LEU A 35 6.82 14.23 26.80
N GLU A 36 6.57 15.46 27.26
CA GLU A 36 5.23 15.89 27.64
C GLU A 36 4.27 15.69 26.46
N GLY A 37 3.08 15.14 26.74
CA GLY A 37 2.10 14.77 25.73
C GLY A 37 2.35 13.43 25.03
N TRP A 38 3.39 12.67 25.41
CA TRP A 38 3.65 11.33 24.87
C TRP A 38 2.98 10.24 25.71
N ALA A 39 2.60 9.14 25.05
CA ALA A 39 2.12 7.91 25.69
C ALA A 39 2.59 6.69 24.89
N VAL A 40 2.58 5.52 25.53
CA VAL A 40 2.84 4.21 24.88
C VAL A 40 1.57 3.35 24.93
N LEU A 41 1.25 2.70 23.81
CA LEU A 41 0.21 1.70 23.71
C LEU A 41 0.80 0.31 24.01
N GLY A 42 0.26 -0.38 25.01
CA GLY A 42 0.81 -1.62 25.56
C GLY A 42 1.76 -1.36 26.73
N SER A 43 2.90 -2.05 26.74
CA SER A 43 3.97 -1.91 27.73
C SER A 43 5.06 -0.94 27.25
N ASP A 44 5.65 -0.18 28.18
CA ASP A 44 6.83 0.66 27.90
C ASP A 44 8.13 -0.17 27.89
N ASP A 45 8.19 -1.17 27.02
CA ASP A 45 9.38 -2.00 26.81
C ASP A 45 10.48 -1.25 26.03
N LEU A 46 10.19 0.00 25.63
CA LEU A 46 11.11 0.95 25.03
C LEU A 46 11.84 1.79 26.09
N GLY A 47 11.39 1.77 27.35
CA GLY A 47 12.00 2.53 28.44
C GLY A 47 11.92 4.04 28.24
N LEU A 48 10.84 4.55 27.64
CA LEU A 48 10.63 5.96 27.38
C LEU A 48 10.27 6.76 28.65
N GLY A 49 9.76 6.07 29.68
CA GLY A 49 9.35 6.70 30.94
C GLY A 49 8.07 7.53 30.80
N VAL A 50 7.21 7.18 29.85
CA VAL A 50 5.93 7.86 29.56
C VAL A 50 4.74 7.00 29.99
N PRO A 51 3.54 7.57 30.18
CA PRO A 51 2.35 6.79 30.53
C PRO A 51 2.06 5.66 29.53
N ALA A 52 1.76 4.47 30.05
CA ALA A 52 1.44 3.28 29.26
C ALA A 52 -0.06 2.96 29.38
N HIS A 53 -0.72 2.66 28.26
CA HIS A 53 -2.15 2.42 28.16
C HIS A 53 -2.44 1.15 27.36
N THR A 54 -3.46 0.39 27.72
CA THR A 54 -3.84 -0.83 26.98
C THR A 54 -4.68 -0.55 25.74
N GLU A 55 -5.29 0.63 25.66
CA GLU A 55 -6.13 1.08 24.55
C GLU A 55 -5.63 2.42 24.02
N PRO A 56 -5.89 2.76 22.74
CA PRO A 56 -5.54 4.07 22.20
C PRO A 56 -6.12 5.22 23.03
N VAL A 57 -5.27 6.19 23.37
CA VAL A 57 -5.64 7.39 24.13
C VAL A 57 -5.29 8.67 23.36
N ALA A 58 -5.90 9.78 23.74
CA ALA A 58 -5.50 11.09 23.25
C ALA A 58 -4.11 11.45 23.80
N ALA A 59 -3.14 11.57 22.89
CA ALA A 59 -1.77 12.00 23.14
C ALA A 59 -1.29 12.81 21.93
N ASP A 60 -0.31 13.70 22.13
CA ASP A 60 0.35 14.41 21.01
C ASP A 60 1.15 13.42 20.16
N VAL A 61 1.79 12.45 20.83
CA VAL A 61 2.47 11.31 20.20
C VAL A 61 2.11 10.04 20.98
N LEU A 62 1.40 9.14 20.32
CA LEU A 62 1.20 7.78 20.81
C LEU A 62 2.25 6.86 20.17
N VAL A 63 2.99 6.11 20.97
CA VAL A 63 3.98 5.14 20.51
C VAL A 63 3.36 3.75 20.53
N LEU A 64 3.44 3.03 19.42
CA LEU A 64 2.98 1.64 19.28
C LEU A 64 4.21 0.73 19.05
N PRO A 65 4.75 0.09 20.09
CA PRO A 65 5.74 -0.98 19.94
C PRO A 65 5.09 -2.20 19.28
N VAL A 66 5.68 -2.68 18.20
CA VAL A 66 5.25 -3.92 17.54
C VAL A 66 5.82 -5.11 18.30
N VAL A 67 4.94 -6.04 18.66
CA VAL A 67 5.31 -7.29 19.33
C VAL A 67 5.08 -8.44 18.36
N SER A 68 6.14 -9.17 18.04
CA SER A 68 6.05 -10.38 17.22
C SER A 68 5.28 -11.45 17.99
N ALA A 69 4.29 -12.06 17.35
CA ALA A 69 3.62 -13.24 17.89
C ALA A 69 4.57 -14.44 18.03
N GLU A 70 4.11 -15.50 18.70
CA GLU A 70 4.82 -16.80 18.83
C GLU A 70 4.36 -17.81 17.77
N GLY A 71 5.12 -18.88 17.56
CA GLY A 71 4.78 -19.95 16.61
C GLY A 71 5.72 -20.05 15.41
N ASP A 72 5.28 -20.72 14.34
CA ASP A 72 6.01 -20.76 13.07
C ASP A 72 5.94 -19.41 12.34
N VAL A 73 6.83 -19.20 11.37
CA VAL A 73 6.95 -17.90 10.68
C VAL A 73 5.63 -17.43 10.05
N PRO A 74 4.87 -18.26 9.31
CA PRO A 74 3.57 -17.84 8.78
C PRO A 74 2.60 -17.42 9.88
N THR A 75 2.40 -18.24 10.93
CA THR A 75 1.49 -17.89 12.03
C THR A 75 1.89 -16.56 12.68
N ARG A 76 3.19 -16.39 12.96
CA ARG A 76 3.73 -15.16 13.55
C ARG A 76 3.45 -13.94 12.68
N VAL A 77 3.62 -14.05 11.36
CA VAL A 77 3.35 -12.96 10.41
C VAL A 77 1.87 -12.59 10.41
N HIS A 78 0.98 -13.58 10.24
CA HIS A 78 -0.47 -13.34 10.17
C HIS A 78 -0.98 -12.67 11.45
N GLU A 79 -0.59 -13.18 12.61
CA GLU A 79 -1.02 -12.64 13.90
C GLU A 79 -0.45 -11.24 14.16
N THR A 80 0.83 -11.00 13.85
CA THR A 80 1.47 -9.69 14.04
C THR A 80 0.85 -8.62 13.14
N VAL A 81 0.57 -8.95 11.88
CA VAL A 81 -0.10 -8.03 10.93
C VAL A 81 -1.53 -7.73 11.38
N GLN A 82 -2.31 -8.75 11.77
CA GLN A 82 -3.69 -8.55 12.22
C GLN A 82 -3.76 -7.76 13.53
N ALA A 83 -2.89 -8.04 14.50
CA ALA A 83 -2.81 -7.30 15.75
C ALA A 83 -2.47 -5.83 15.50
N THR A 84 -1.50 -5.56 14.63
CA THR A 84 -1.12 -4.19 14.29
C THR A 84 -2.23 -3.45 13.52
N LEU A 85 -2.90 -4.13 12.58
CA LEU A 85 -4.05 -3.56 11.85
C LEU A 85 -5.14 -3.13 12.82
N LYS A 86 -5.49 -3.99 13.78
CA LYS A 86 -6.50 -3.69 14.80
C LYS A 86 -6.14 -2.43 15.61
N GLN A 87 -4.88 -2.28 16.01
CA GLN A 87 -4.41 -1.10 16.75
C GLN A 87 -4.44 0.17 15.90
N LEU A 88 -4.06 0.06 14.62
CA LEU A 88 -4.15 1.17 13.66
C LEU A 88 -5.60 1.61 13.45
N GLN A 89 -6.52 0.66 13.23
CA GLN A 89 -7.96 0.94 13.09
C GLN A 89 -8.52 1.61 14.34
N ALA A 90 -8.29 1.02 15.52
CA ALA A 90 -8.78 1.58 16.78
C ALA A 90 -8.23 2.99 17.07
N TRP A 91 -6.96 3.27 16.72
CA TRP A 91 -6.40 4.60 16.89
C TRP A 91 -6.96 5.62 15.89
N LEU A 92 -7.17 5.21 14.62
CA LEU A 92 -7.73 6.09 13.59
C LEU A 92 -9.19 6.45 13.86
N ASP A 93 -9.97 5.53 14.43
CA ASP A 93 -11.37 5.74 14.83
C ASP A 93 -11.48 6.53 16.15
N GLY A 94 -10.39 6.61 16.91
CA GLY A 94 -10.33 7.32 18.18
C GLY A 94 -10.33 8.86 18.04
N PRO A 95 -10.57 9.59 19.15
CA PRO A 95 -10.68 11.06 19.15
C PRO A 95 -9.32 11.77 19.08
N SER A 96 -8.21 11.06 18.82
CA SER A 96 -6.88 11.64 18.86
C SER A 96 -6.57 12.48 17.62
N ASP A 97 -6.02 13.67 17.85
CA ASP A 97 -5.49 14.56 16.81
C ASP A 97 -3.96 14.49 16.69
N GLY A 98 -3.32 13.65 17.51
CA GLY A 98 -1.88 13.49 17.55
C GLY A 98 -1.32 12.61 16.45
N LYS A 99 -0.05 12.22 16.65
CA LYS A 99 0.70 11.32 15.78
C LYS A 99 0.81 9.94 16.39
N LEU A 100 0.81 8.92 15.54
CA LEU A 100 1.16 7.55 15.91
C LEU A 100 2.57 7.23 15.41
N LEU A 101 3.46 6.83 16.32
CA LEU A 101 4.79 6.31 16.00
C LEU A 101 4.79 4.79 16.19
N VAL A 102 4.79 4.04 15.09
CA VAL A 102 4.91 2.58 15.10
C VAL A 102 6.40 2.21 15.19
N VAL A 103 6.77 1.40 16.18
CA VAL A 103 8.17 1.04 16.45
C VAL A 103 8.38 -0.46 16.24
N THR A 104 9.22 -0.82 15.27
CA THR A 104 9.68 -2.20 15.05
C THR A 104 11.12 -2.40 15.53
N ARG A 105 11.54 -3.65 15.70
CA ARG A 105 12.91 -4.02 16.06
C ARG A 105 13.50 -4.99 15.05
N GLY A 106 14.59 -4.60 14.40
CA GLY A 106 15.28 -5.46 13.44
C GLY A 106 14.42 -5.90 12.26
N ALA A 107 13.32 -5.21 11.94
CA ALA A 107 12.42 -5.55 10.83
C ALA A 107 13.01 -5.19 9.45
N VAL A 108 14.10 -4.40 9.43
CA VAL A 108 14.70 -3.85 8.23
C VAL A 108 16.21 -4.07 8.20
N ALA A 109 16.70 -4.54 7.04
CA ALA A 109 18.11 -4.79 6.70
C ALA A 109 18.79 -5.93 7.49
N GLY A 110 19.83 -6.51 6.89
CA GLY A 110 20.54 -7.66 7.47
C GLY A 110 19.70 -8.94 7.40
N ASP A 111 19.56 -9.62 8.54
CA ASP A 111 18.61 -10.73 8.77
C ASP A 111 17.36 -10.17 9.45
N PRO A 112 16.32 -9.79 8.70
CA PRO A 112 15.18 -9.06 9.26
C PRO A 112 14.25 -9.98 10.07
N ASP A 113 13.62 -9.44 11.13
CA ASP A 113 12.48 -10.11 11.78
C ASP A 113 11.32 -10.21 10.78
N LEU A 114 11.13 -11.41 10.24
CA LEU A 114 10.13 -11.72 9.24
C LEU A 114 8.69 -11.47 9.72
N ALA A 115 8.41 -11.49 11.02
CA ALA A 115 7.08 -11.19 11.56
C ALA A 115 6.80 -9.69 11.63
N GLN A 116 7.82 -8.86 11.86
CA GLN A 116 7.67 -7.41 11.95
C GLN A 116 7.84 -6.69 10.62
N ALA A 117 8.64 -7.23 9.68
CA ALA A 117 8.85 -6.59 8.38
C ALA A 117 7.53 -6.28 7.64
N PRO A 118 6.52 -7.18 7.58
CA PRO A 118 5.25 -6.93 6.89
C PRO A 118 4.46 -5.74 7.47
N VAL A 119 4.67 -5.39 8.74
CA VAL A 119 4.04 -4.22 9.36
C VAL A 119 4.42 -2.92 8.65
N TRP A 120 5.63 -2.84 8.08
CA TRP A 120 6.03 -1.66 7.31
C TRP A 120 5.14 -1.42 6.09
N GLY A 121 4.71 -2.50 5.40
CA GLY A 121 3.77 -2.39 4.28
C GLY A 121 2.40 -1.86 4.74
N LEU A 122 1.89 -2.40 5.84
CA LEU A 122 0.64 -1.95 6.47
C LEU A 122 0.70 -0.48 6.87
N VAL A 123 1.79 -0.04 7.52
CA VAL A 123 1.94 1.34 7.98
C VAL A 123 2.11 2.31 6.81
N ARG A 124 2.80 1.93 5.73
CA ARG A 124 2.88 2.77 4.52
C ARG A 124 1.52 3.01 3.90
N ALA A 125 0.63 2.01 3.91
CA ALA A 125 -0.76 2.21 3.49
C ALA A 125 -1.47 3.19 4.44
N ALA A 126 -1.34 3.02 5.76
CA ALA A 126 -1.89 3.94 6.75
C ALA A 126 -1.41 5.40 6.54
N GLN A 127 -0.13 5.58 6.21
CA GLN A 127 0.49 6.87 5.91
C GLN A 127 -0.07 7.52 4.65
N ALA A 128 -0.25 6.74 3.58
CA ALA A 128 -0.81 7.23 2.33
C ALA A 128 -2.28 7.64 2.51
N GLU A 129 -3.02 6.89 3.31
CA GLU A 129 -4.43 7.16 3.64
C GLU A 129 -4.60 8.32 4.64
N ASN A 130 -3.62 8.51 5.53
CA ASN A 130 -3.64 9.53 6.60
C ASN A 130 -2.31 10.32 6.65
N PRO A 131 -2.04 11.19 5.65
CA PRO A 131 -0.76 11.88 5.53
C PRO A 131 -0.37 12.68 6.79
N GLY A 132 0.86 12.49 7.25
CA GLY A 132 1.44 13.24 8.38
C GLY A 132 1.01 12.78 9.77
N ARG A 133 0.09 11.81 9.88
CA ARG A 133 -0.43 11.29 11.14
C ARG A 133 0.31 10.06 11.66
N VAL A 134 0.86 9.24 10.78
CA VAL A 134 1.52 7.97 11.15
C VAL A 134 2.98 8.00 10.71
N GLN A 135 3.88 7.51 11.57
CA GLN A 135 5.29 7.30 11.28
C GLN A 135 5.70 5.88 11.67
N VAL A 136 6.67 5.30 10.97
CA VAL A 136 7.27 4.01 11.34
C VAL A 136 8.77 4.16 11.57
N VAL A 137 9.27 3.50 12.59
CA VAL A 137 10.71 3.48 12.88
C VAL A 137 11.15 2.09 13.28
N ASP A 138 12.27 1.64 12.71
CA ASP A 138 12.91 0.39 13.11
C ASP A 138 14.16 0.69 13.93
N VAL A 139 14.29 0.07 15.10
CA VAL A 139 15.41 0.32 16.02
C VAL A 139 16.22 -0.96 16.28
N ASP A 140 17.48 -0.78 16.68
CA ASP A 140 18.22 -1.80 17.43
C ASP A 140 17.93 -1.69 18.94
N ASP A 141 18.41 -2.66 19.72
CA ASP A 141 18.17 -2.70 21.17
C ASP A 141 19.07 -1.76 22.00
N LEU A 142 19.80 -0.85 21.35
CA LEU A 142 20.74 0.01 22.04
C LEU A 142 20.02 1.20 22.70
N PRO A 143 20.31 1.54 23.97
CA PRO A 143 19.65 2.66 24.67
C PRO A 143 19.79 4.02 23.96
N GLN A 144 20.87 4.24 23.20
CA GLN A 144 21.03 5.45 22.39
C GLN A 144 20.05 5.53 21.22
N SER A 145 19.62 4.40 20.65
CA SER A 145 18.66 4.36 19.55
C SER A 145 17.24 4.67 20.05
N LEU A 146 16.87 4.12 21.20
CA LEU A 146 15.58 4.42 21.85
C LEU A 146 15.47 5.90 22.22
N ARG A 147 16.56 6.51 22.71
CA ARG A 147 16.64 7.95 22.99
C ARG A 147 16.52 8.84 21.76
N ALA A 148 16.67 8.30 20.55
CA ALA A 148 16.56 9.05 19.30
C ALA A 148 15.13 9.10 18.74
N LEU A 149 14.18 8.31 19.27
CA LEU A 149 12.78 8.27 18.82
C LEU A 149 12.10 9.66 18.75
N PRO A 150 12.30 10.57 19.72
CA PRO A 150 11.74 11.93 19.62
C PRO A 150 12.31 12.71 18.44
N ALA A 151 13.57 12.49 18.11
CA ALA A 151 14.25 13.14 16.99
C ALA A 151 13.72 12.62 15.64
N VAL A 152 13.30 11.34 15.57
CA VAL A 152 12.59 10.77 14.42
C VAL A 152 11.26 11.48 14.22
N VAL A 153 10.45 11.63 15.27
CA VAL A 153 9.15 12.33 15.16
C VAL A 153 9.33 13.79 14.71
N ALA A 154 10.31 14.47 15.29
CA ALA A 154 10.62 15.86 14.96
C ALA A 154 11.16 16.06 13.53
N SER A 155 11.75 15.04 12.92
CA SER A 155 12.25 15.12 11.53
C SER A 155 11.14 15.31 10.50
N GLY A 156 9.91 14.87 10.83
CA GLY A 156 8.78 14.86 9.90
C GLY A 156 8.90 13.81 8.79
N GLU A 157 9.93 12.97 8.81
CA GLU A 157 10.07 11.87 7.87
C GLU A 157 9.07 10.76 8.22
N PRO A 158 8.39 10.16 7.23
CA PRO A 158 7.36 9.15 7.50
C PRO A 158 7.96 7.83 7.96
N GLU A 159 9.18 7.53 7.56
CA GLU A 159 9.86 6.30 7.91
C GLU A 159 11.35 6.51 8.18
N ALA A 160 11.87 5.79 9.17
CA ALA A 160 13.27 5.85 9.55
C ALA A 160 13.79 4.51 10.09
N ILE A 161 15.10 4.30 10.04
CA ILE A 161 15.78 3.34 10.91
C ILE A 161 16.67 4.09 11.89
N VAL A 162 16.84 3.52 13.08
CA VAL A 162 17.83 3.97 14.06
C VAL A 162 18.77 2.83 14.36
N ARG A 163 20.06 3.07 14.13
CA ARG A 163 21.13 2.11 14.44
C ARG A 163 22.23 2.85 15.19
N VAL A 164 22.61 2.34 16.35
CA VAL A 164 23.65 2.94 17.21
C VAL A 164 23.38 4.44 17.49
N GLY A 165 22.10 4.81 17.61
CA GLY A 165 21.67 6.20 17.82
C GLY A 165 21.64 7.09 16.57
N GLU A 166 22.04 6.59 15.40
CA GLU A 166 21.99 7.34 14.14
C GLU A 166 20.65 7.12 13.42
N VAL A 167 19.94 8.22 13.13
CA VAL A 167 18.70 8.20 12.36
C VAL A 167 19.02 8.23 10.87
N ARG A 168 18.50 7.24 10.11
CA ARG A 168 18.60 7.16 8.66
C ARG A 168 17.22 7.03 8.04
N VAL A 169 17.06 7.57 6.84
CA VAL A 169 15.80 7.54 6.08
C VAL A 169 16.01 6.91 4.71
N PRO A 170 15.00 6.23 4.15
CA PRO A 170 15.15 5.51 2.91
C PRO A 170 14.98 6.43 1.71
N ARG A 171 15.77 6.19 0.68
CA ARG A 171 15.71 6.83 -0.64
C ARG A 171 15.90 5.79 -1.72
N LEU A 172 15.29 5.98 -2.88
CA LEU A 172 15.64 5.18 -4.05
C LEU A 172 16.96 5.67 -4.64
N ALA A 173 17.85 4.71 -4.90
CA ALA A 173 19.13 4.92 -5.57
C ALA A 173 19.21 4.01 -6.80
N LYS A 174 19.75 4.53 -7.91
CA LYS A 174 19.95 3.75 -9.13
C LYS A 174 20.98 2.64 -8.90
N VAL A 175 20.69 1.46 -9.43
CA VAL A 175 21.70 0.41 -9.61
C VAL A 175 22.58 0.83 -10.80
N THR A 176 23.90 0.86 -10.61
CA THR A 176 24.85 1.35 -11.63
C THR A 176 25.75 0.25 -12.17
N THR A 177 25.76 -0.92 -11.54
CA THR A 177 26.58 -2.07 -11.90
C THR A 177 25.77 -3.34 -11.79
N VAL A 178 25.89 -4.22 -12.79
CA VAL A 178 25.38 -5.59 -12.78
C VAL A 178 26.51 -6.54 -13.15
N GLY A 179 26.46 -7.76 -12.62
CA GLY A 179 27.38 -8.83 -12.96
C GLY A 179 27.01 -9.54 -14.27
N ASP A 180 27.46 -10.79 -14.40
CA ASP A 180 27.13 -11.61 -15.55
C ASP A 180 25.67 -12.12 -15.49
N PRO A 181 24.97 -12.20 -16.64
CA PRO A 181 23.62 -12.77 -16.68
C PRO A 181 23.60 -14.21 -16.18
N LEU A 182 22.48 -14.59 -15.54
CA LEU A 182 22.27 -15.98 -15.14
C LEU A 182 22.14 -16.86 -16.38
N ASP A 183 22.90 -17.96 -16.42
CA ASP A 183 22.81 -18.95 -17.48
C ASP A 183 21.65 -19.92 -17.24
N TRP A 184 20.57 -19.73 -17.99
CA TRP A 184 19.38 -20.58 -17.97
C TRP A 184 19.52 -21.85 -18.83
N ALA A 185 20.56 -21.97 -19.67
CA ALA A 185 20.75 -23.10 -20.59
C ALA A 185 21.32 -24.36 -19.92
N VAL A 186 21.57 -24.30 -18.60
CA VAL A 186 22.08 -25.41 -17.79
C VAL A 186 21.03 -26.51 -17.59
N ASP A 187 21.49 -27.76 -17.47
CA ASP A 187 20.60 -28.89 -17.23
C ASP A 187 19.94 -28.76 -15.84
N GLY A 188 18.61 -28.61 -15.81
CA GLY A 188 17.82 -28.50 -14.59
C GLY A 188 16.39 -28.04 -14.85
N THR A 189 15.55 -28.10 -13.82
CA THR A 189 14.15 -27.67 -13.86
C THR A 189 13.98 -26.30 -13.18
N VAL A 190 13.20 -25.42 -13.83
CA VAL A 190 12.75 -24.13 -13.27
C VAL A 190 11.29 -24.25 -12.82
N LEU A 191 11.02 -24.01 -11.54
CA LEU A 191 9.67 -23.96 -10.99
C LEU A 191 9.16 -22.52 -10.98
N VAL A 192 8.02 -22.26 -11.64
CA VAL A 192 7.36 -20.94 -11.65
C VAL A 192 5.97 -21.05 -11.01
N THR A 193 5.81 -20.54 -9.78
CA THR A 193 4.51 -20.56 -9.12
C THR A 193 3.64 -19.40 -9.58
N GLY A 194 2.35 -19.62 -9.79
CA GLY A 194 1.51 -18.61 -10.46
C GLY A 194 1.84 -18.47 -11.96
N GLY A 195 2.60 -19.43 -12.51
CA GLY A 195 3.13 -19.40 -13.88
C GLY A 195 2.06 -19.44 -14.97
N ALA A 196 0.82 -19.83 -14.65
CA ALA A 196 -0.30 -19.81 -15.59
C ALA A 196 -1.05 -18.46 -15.63
N GLY A 197 -0.61 -17.44 -14.88
CA GLY A 197 -1.14 -16.07 -14.97
C GLY A 197 -0.43 -15.25 -16.06
N LEU A 198 -0.88 -14.01 -16.28
CA LEU A 198 -0.35 -13.12 -17.32
C LEU A 198 1.18 -12.94 -17.24
N LEU A 199 1.68 -12.44 -16.10
CA LEU A 199 3.11 -12.24 -15.87
C LEU A 199 3.90 -13.56 -15.91
N GLY A 200 3.29 -14.63 -15.39
CA GLY A 200 3.87 -15.98 -15.43
C GLY A 200 4.09 -16.47 -16.86
N GLY A 201 3.14 -16.22 -17.77
CA GLY A 201 3.25 -16.55 -19.18
C GLY A 201 4.32 -15.75 -19.93
N HIS A 202 4.43 -14.43 -19.66
CA HIS A 202 5.50 -13.61 -20.21
C HIS A 202 6.88 -14.08 -19.74
N LEU A 203 7.02 -14.37 -18.44
CA LEU A 203 8.24 -14.91 -17.88
C LEU A 203 8.58 -16.30 -18.46
N ALA A 204 7.60 -17.19 -18.62
CA ALA A 204 7.84 -18.52 -19.19
C ALA A 204 8.41 -18.44 -20.61
N ARG A 205 7.84 -17.58 -21.47
CA ARG A 205 8.38 -17.28 -22.82
C ARG A 205 9.81 -16.75 -22.75
N HIS A 206 10.06 -15.82 -21.84
CA HIS A 206 11.39 -15.22 -21.65
C HIS A 206 12.42 -16.27 -21.24
N LEU A 207 12.12 -17.09 -20.24
CA LEU A 207 13.02 -18.13 -19.75
C LEU A 207 13.36 -19.16 -20.84
N VAL A 208 12.37 -19.59 -21.63
CA VAL A 208 12.60 -20.48 -22.77
C VAL A 208 13.48 -19.79 -23.83
N ALA A 209 13.25 -18.52 -24.14
CA ALA A 209 14.09 -17.74 -25.04
C ALA A 209 15.53 -17.57 -24.52
N ARG A 210 15.71 -17.53 -23.20
CA ARG A 210 17.03 -17.53 -22.53
C ARG A 210 17.67 -18.92 -22.40
N GLY A 211 17.01 -19.97 -22.89
CA GLY A 211 17.57 -21.32 -23.01
C GLY A 211 17.09 -22.33 -21.98
N ALA A 212 16.16 -21.95 -21.09
CA ALA A 212 15.58 -22.89 -20.12
C ALA A 212 14.83 -24.02 -20.85
N ARG A 213 15.22 -25.27 -20.56
CA ARG A 213 14.70 -26.46 -21.27
C ARG A 213 13.56 -27.16 -20.54
N LYS A 214 13.47 -27.01 -19.22
CA LYS A 214 12.45 -27.66 -18.38
C LYS A 214 11.81 -26.62 -17.47
N LEU A 215 10.52 -26.35 -17.69
CA LEU A 215 9.73 -25.46 -16.85
C LEU A 215 8.54 -26.22 -16.26
N VAL A 216 8.31 -25.99 -14.97
CA VAL A 216 7.10 -26.44 -14.28
C VAL A 216 6.36 -25.19 -13.81
N LEU A 217 5.24 -24.91 -14.45
CA LEU A 217 4.36 -23.82 -14.08
C LEU A 217 3.32 -24.36 -13.10
N THR A 218 3.05 -23.67 -11.99
CA THR A 218 1.99 -24.10 -11.07
C THR A 218 0.78 -23.17 -11.11
N SER A 219 -0.39 -23.78 -10.99
CA SER A 219 -1.61 -23.09 -10.63
C SER A 219 -2.54 -24.05 -9.88
N ARG A 220 -3.46 -23.53 -9.07
CA ARG A 220 -4.49 -24.36 -8.41
C ARG A 220 -5.31 -25.18 -9.41
N ARG A 221 -5.51 -24.66 -10.63
CA ARG A 221 -6.32 -25.29 -11.69
C ARG A 221 -5.50 -26.17 -12.64
N GLY A 222 -4.17 -26.18 -12.53
CA GLY A 222 -3.29 -26.85 -13.48
C GLY A 222 -3.58 -26.42 -14.94
N LEU A 223 -3.62 -27.40 -15.86
CA LEU A 223 -3.96 -27.19 -17.28
C LEU A 223 -5.40 -26.69 -17.52
N ALA A 224 -6.27 -26.67 -16.51
CA ALA A 224 -7.61 -26.09 -16.62
C ALA A 224 -7.61 -24.57 -16.36
N ALA A 225 -6.46 -23.96 -16.04
CA ALA A 225 -6.34 -22.51 -16.01
C ALA A 225 -6.51 -21.91 -17.42
N PRO A 226 -7.24 -20.79 -17.58
CA PRO A 226 -7.35 -20.09 -18.86
C PRO A 226 -5.97 -19.77 -19.44
N GLY A 227 -5.76 -20.03 -20.74
CA GLY A 227 -4.48 -19.76 -21.42
C GLY A 227 -3.39 -20.82 -21.20
N ALA A 228 -3.56 -21.75 -20.26
CA ALA A 228 -2.47 -22.66 -19.86
C ALA A 228 -2.15 -23.72 -20.93
N ARG A 229 -3.16 -24.20 -21.67
CA ARG A 229 -2.95 -25.17 -22.75
C ARG A 229 -2.28 -24.52 -23.94
N GLU A 230 -2.77 -23.34 -24.35
CA GLU A 230 -2.15 -22.60 -25.44
C GLU A 230 -0.68 -22.28 -25.13
N LEU A 231 -0.38 -21.88 -23.89
CA LEU A 231 0.99 -21.58 -23.45
C LEU A 231 1.91 -22.82 -23.52
N VAL A 232 1.43 -24.00 -23.11
CA VAL A 232 2.23 -25.24 -23.19
C VAL A 232 2.45 -25.66 -24.65
N GLU A 233 1.41 -25.56 -25.49
CA GLU A 233 1.53 -25.86 -26.92
C GLU A 233 2.51 -24.91 -27.62
N GLU A 234 2.50 -23.63 -27.26
CA GLU A 234 3.43 -22.62 -27.77
C GLU A 234 4.89 -22.90 -27.36
N LEU A 235 5.13 -23.18 -26.07
CA LEU A 235 6.47 -23.33 -25.52
C LEU A 235 7.10 -24.72 -25.74
N GLY A 236 6.27 -25.72 -26.05
CA GLY A 236 6.69 -27.06 -26.40
C GLY A 236 6.96 -28.01 -25.21
N ALA A 237 7.50 -29.20 -25.52
CA ALA A 237 7.51 -30.36 -24.63
C ALA A 237 8.31 -30.19 -23.32
N GLY A 238 9.11 -29.14 -23.20
CA GLY A 238 9.87 -28.81 -21.98
C GLY A 238 9.02 -28.14 -20.90
N VAL A 239 7.82 -27.67 -21.22
CA VAL A 239 6.96 -26.94 -20.29
C VAL A 239 5.79 -27.79 -19.84
N THR A 240 5.58 -27.85 -18.52
CA THR A 240 4.45 -28.56 -17.91
C THR A 240 3.69 -27.63 -16.98
N VAL A 241 2.39 -27.87 -16.83
CA VAL A 241 1.55 -27.13 -15.86
C VAL A 241 1.05 -28.11 -14.81
N ALA A 242 1.55 -27.96 -13.58
CA ALA A 242 1.14 -28.77 -12.44
C ALA A 242 -0.05 -28.11 -11.72
N ALA A 243 -1.06 -28.91 -11.39
CA ALA A 243 -2.07 -28.53 -10.42
C ALA A 243 -1.44 -28.61 -9.04
N CYS A 244 -1.21 -27.46 -8.40
CA CYS A 244 -0.62 -27.39 -7.07
C CYS A 244 -1.11 -26.14 -6.34
N ASP A 245 -1.60 -26.32 -5.12
CA ASP A 245 -1.81 -25.22 -4.19
C ASP A 245 -0.53 -24.98 -3.38
N VAL A 246 0.18 -23.91 -3.71
CA VAL A 246 1.45 -23.57 -3.06
C VAL A 246 1.27 -23.12 -1.60
N THR A 247 0.04 -22.82 -1.18
CA THR A 247 -0.28 -22.52 0.22
C THR A 247 -0.47 -23.78 1.06
N ASP A 248 -0.65 -24.96 0.43
CA ASP A 248 -0.63 -26.25 1.08
C ASP A 248 0.80 -26.81 1.07
N ARG A 249 1.41 -26.90 2.26
CA ARG A 249 2.79 -27.39 2.43
C ARG A 249 2.98 -28.82 1.93
N ALA A 250 2.00 -29.69 2.14
CA ALA A 250 2.09 -31.10 1.74
C ALA A 250 1.97 -31.25 0.22
N ASP A 251 1.13 -30.44 -0.42
CA ASP A 251 0.99 -30.42 -1.86
C ASP A 251 2.26 -29.89 -2.55
N LEU A 252 2.81 -28.79 -2.05
CA LEU A 252 4.06 -28.25 -2.55
C LEU A 252 5.24 -29.21 -2.31
N ALA A 253 5.27 -29.91 -1.17
CA ALA A 253 6.30 -30.92 -0.90
C ALA A 253 6.28 -32.05 -1.94
N ARG A 254 5.10 -32.62 -2.24
CA ARG A 254 4.95 -33.65 -3.28
C ARG A 254 5.44 -33.17 -4.64
N LEU A 255 5.12 -31.91 -5.00
CA LEU A 255 5.62 -31.33 -6.24
C LEU A 255 7.14 -31.23 -6.23
N ILE A 256 7.76 -30.66 -5.19
CA ILE A 256 9.21 -30.49 -5.10
C ILE A 256 9.96 -31.83 -5.07
N GLU A 257 9.39 -32.86 -4.44
CA GLU A 257 9.93 -34.23 -4.47
C GLU A 257 9.92 -34.83 -5.88
N SER A 258 8.93 -34.49 -6.70
CA SER A 258 8.87 -34.92 -8.11
C SER A 258 9.91 -34.25 -9.02
N LEU A 259 10.60 -33.21 -8.52
CA LEU A 259 11.59 -32.40 -9.25
C LEU A 259 13.01 -32.59 -8.66
N PRO A 260 13.67 -33.74 -8.90
CA PRO A 260 15.00 -34.01 -8.35
C PRO A 260 16.09 -33.09 -8.91
N ASP A 261 15.90 -32.56 -10.12
CA ASP A 261 16.82 -31.66 -10.82
C ASP A 261 16.40 -30.17 -10.72
N LEU A 262 15.62 -29.79 -9.70
CA LEU A 262 15.21 -28.40 -9.46
C LEU A 262 16.44 -27.50 -9.24
N THR A 263 16.60 -26.47 -10.08
CA THR A 263 17.75 -25.54 -10.04
C THR A 263 17.33 -24.09 -9.81
N ALA A 264 16.07 -23.74 -10.05
CA ALA A 264 15.57 -22.40 -9.81
C ALA A 264 14.09 -22.39 -9.41
N VAL A 265 13.73 -21.43 -8.59
CA VAL A 265 12.35 -21.13 -8.19
C VAL A 265 12.05 -19.68 -8.53
N VAL A 266 10.92 -19.43 -9.18
CA VAL A 266 10.34 -18.10 -9.33
C VAL A 266 8.94 -18.09 -8.74
N HIS A 267 8.76 -17.33 -7.66
CA HIS A 267 7.50 -17.21 -6.96
C HIS A 267 6.73 -15.98 -7.45
N ALA A 268 5.80 -16.20 -8.37
CA ALA A 268 4.88 -15.18 -8.90
C ALA A 268 3.41 -15.42 -8.53
N ALA A 269 3.15 -16.28 -7.53
CA ALA A 269 1.81 -16.48 -7.03
C ALA A 269 1.39 -15.28 -6.17
N GLY A 270 0.16 -14.82 -6.36
CA GLY A 270 -0.39 -13.71 -5.61
C GLY A 270 -1.82 -13.44 -6.03
N GLN A 271 -2.53 -12.73 -5.15
CA GLN A 271 -3.85 -12.18 -5.43
C GLN A 271 -3.99 -10.82 -4.76
N MET A 272 -4.97 -10.06 -5.19
CA MET A 272 -5.39 -8.81 -4.59
C MET A 272 -6.78 -9.00 -3.99
N ASP A 273 -7.01 -8.40 -2.83
CA ASP A 273 -8.29 -8.34 -2.13
C ASP A 273 -8.24 -7.08 -1.25
N SER A 274 -8.26 -5.94 -1.93
CA SER A 274 -7.84 -4.65 -1.40
C SER A 274 -9.01 -3.90 -0.76
N ALA A 275 -8.73 -3.15 0.29
CA ALA A 275 -9.65 -2.22 0.93
C ALA A 275 -8.85 -1.10 1.61
N VAL A 276 -9.49 0.05 1.84
CA VAL A 276 -8.94 1.08 2.72
C VAL A 276 -8.74 0.50 4.12
N LEU A 277 -7.74 0.99 4.84
CA LEU A 277 -7.26 0.38 6.08
C LEU A 277 -8.36 0.23 7.15
N THR A 278 -9.27 1.20 7.25
CA THR A 278 -10.39 1.16 8.22
C THR A 278 -11.47 0.14 7.88
N ALA A 279 -11.60 -0.25 6.60
CA ALA A 279 -12.58 -1.25 6.14
C ALA A 279 -11.96 -2.64 5.96
N LEU A 280 -10.63 -2.77 6.07
CA LEU A 280 -9.92 -4.01 5.81
C LEU A 280 -10.24 -5.07 6.87
N THR A 281 -10.75 -6.21 6.42
CA THR A 281 -11.16 -7.32 7.30
C THR A 281 -10.04 -8.34 7.52
N PRO A 282 -10.07 -9.11 8.63
CA PRO A 282 -9.10 -10.19 8.86
C PRO A 282 -9.06 -11.25 7.76
N GLU A 283 -10.21 -11.56 7.15
CA GLU A 283 -10.31 -12.52 6.05
C GLU A 283 -9.58 -12.04 4.79
N GLN A 284 -9.78 -10.77 4.41
CA GLN A 284 -9.08 -10.15 3.28
C GLN A 284 -7.56 -10.07 3.53
N VAL A 285 -7.14 -9.82 4.77
CA VAL A 285 -5.72 -9.91 5.14
C VAL A 285 -5.19 -11.31 4.90
N ALA A 286 -5.85 -12.33 5.47
CA ALA A 286 -5.42 -13.73 5.33
C ALA A 286 -5.38 -14.16 3.85
N ASN A 287 -6.40 -13.83 3.07
CA ASN A 287 -6.51 -14.16 1.64
C ASN A 287 -5.32 -13.66 0.82
N VAL A 288 -4.80 -12.46 1.12
CA VAL A 288 -3.65 -11.88 0.42
C VAL A 288 -2.32 -12.37 0.97
N LEU A 289 -2.22 -12.56 2.29
CA LEU A 289 -0.99 -13.05 2.91
C LEU A 289 -0.70 -14.50 2.53
N ARG A 290 -1.67 -15.42 2.52
CA ARG A 290 -1.42 -16.86 2.27
C ARG A 290 -0.56 -17.16 1.02
N PRO A 291 -0.89 -16.66 -0.18
CA PRO A 291 -0.10 -16.95 -1.38
C PRO A 291 1.26 -16.24 -1.44
N LYS A 292 1.55 -15.26 -0.57
CA LYS A 292 2.84 -14.53 -0.53
C LYS A 292 3.70 -14.91 0.68
N VAL A 293 3.09 -15.17 1.82
CA VAL A 293 3.75 -15.49 3.10
C VAL A 293 3.92 -17.00 3.20
N ASP A 294 2.83 -17.73 3.36
CA ASP A 294 2.83 -19.18 3.60
C ASP A 294 3.54 -19.90 2.44
N ALA A 295 3.16 -19.58 1.21
CA ALA A 295 3.75 -20.20 0.02
C ALA A 295 5.25 -19.94 -0.11
N ALA A 296 5.70 -18.70 0.10
CA ALA A 296 7.13 -18.37 0.00
C ALA A 296 7.93 -18.98 1.15
N TRP A 297 7.36 -19.05 2.36
CA TRP A 297 7.96 -19.76 3.49
C TRP A 297 8.08 -21.27 3.23
N HIS A 298 7.02 -21.92 2.72
CA HIS A 298 7.07 -23.33 2.34
C HIS A 298 8.12 -23.59 1.26
N LEU A 299 8.19 -22.73 0.23
CA LEU A 299 9.24 -22.80 -0.79
C LEU A 299 10.63 -22.67 -0.17
N HIS A 300 10.82 -21.74 0.77
CA HIS A 300 12.08 -21.60 1.48
C HIS A 300 12.47 -22.88 2.22
N GLU A 301 11.60 -23.43 3.06
CA GLU A 301 11.89 -24.64 3.85
C GLU A 301 12.17 -25.86 2.96
N LEU A 302 11.30 -26.10 1.98
CA LEU A 302 11.35 -27.30 1.13
C LEU A 302 12.51 -27.27 0.12
N THR A 303 13.12 -26.11 -0.09
CA THR A 303 14.27 -25.95 -1.00
C THR A 303 15.57 -25.54 -0.31
N ALA A 304 15.58 -25.36 1.02
CA ALA A 304 16.76 -24.89 1.75
C ALA A 304 18.00 -25.77 1.58
N SER A 305 17.82 -27.08 1.36
CA SER A 305 18.90 -28.05 1.13
C SER A 305 19.26 -28.27 -0.34
N ARG A 306 18.55 -27.61 -1.27
CA ARG A 306 18.78 -27.73 -2.71
C ARG A 306 19.83 -26.72 -3.15
N ASP A 307 20.72 -27.12 -4.05
CA ASP A 307 21.71 -26.25 -4.69
C ASP A 307 21.04 -25.40 -5.79
N LEU A 308 20.17 -24.48 -5.37
CA LEU A 308 19.50 -23.57 -6.28
C LEU A 308 20.50 -22.54 -6.80
N LYS A 309 20.32 -22.14 -8.06
CA LYS A 309 21.02 -21.00 -8.67
C LYS A 309 20.24 -19.70 -8.52
N ALA A 310 18.91 -19.80 -8.44
CA ALA A 310 18.03 -18.66 -8.29
C ALA A 310 16.81 -18.99 -7.44
N PHE A 311 16.42 -18.03 -6.59
CA PHE A 311 15.16 -18.05 -5.84
C PHE A 311 14.57 -16.64 -5.94
N VAL A 312 13.67 -16.44 -6.88
CA VAL A 312 13.17 -15.12 -7.26
C VAL A 312 11.78 -14.92 -6.68
N LEU A 313 11.54 -13.80 -6.00
CA LEU A 313 10.26 -13.46 -5.40
C LEU A 313 9.67 -12.24 -6.14
N TYR A 314 8.44 -12.37 -6.64
CA TYR A 314 7.73 -11.25 -7.25
C TYR A 314 7.00 -10.46 -6.16
N SER A 315 7.66 -9.39 -5.73
CA SER A 315 7.12 -8.36 -4.84
C SER A 315 6.49 -7.23 -5.67
N SER A 316 6.15 -6.12 -5.03
CA SER A 316 5.56 -4.95 -5.68
C SER A 316 6.03 -3.64 -5.06
N ALA A 317 6.37 -2.68 -5.90
CA ALA A 317 6.61 -1.29 -5.52
C ALA A 317 5.34 -0.61 -4.97
N GLY A 318 4.15 -1.20 -5.17
CA GLY A 318 2.91 -0.74 -4.51
C GLY A 318 3.04 -0.69 -2.99
N GLY A 319 3.80 -1.63 -2.38
CA GLY A 319 4.11 -1.61 -0.95
C GLY A 319 5.16 -0.58 -0.51
N LEU A 320 5.72 0.19 -1.45
CA LEU A 320 6.76 1.20 -1.22
C LEU A 320 6.30 2.62 -1.61
N LEU A 321 5.60 2.76 -2.73
CA LEU A 321 5.30 4.05 -3.36
C LEU A 321 3.79 4.35 -3.44
N LEU A 322 2.93 3.33 -3.49
CA LEU A 322 1.50 3.46 -3.85
C LEU A 322 0.59 2.61 -2.94
N ALA A 323 0.83 2.67 -1.63
CA ALA A 323 0.24 1.70 -0.71
C ALA A 323 -1.20 2.00 -0.28
N ALA A 324 -1.78 3.15 -0.67
CA ALA A 324 -3.13 3.53 -0.28
C ALA A 324 -4.16 2.48 -0.76
N GLY A 325 -5.05 2.04 0.14
CA GLY A 325 -6.02 0.99 -0.17
C GLY A 325 -5.43 -0.41 -0.35
N GLN A 326 -4.13 -0.61 -0.14
CA GLN A 326 -3.41 -1.86 -0.43
C GLN A 326 -2.67 -2.40 0.79
N ALA A 327 -3.15 -2.17 2.01
CA ALA A 327 -2.39 -2.45 3.23
C ALA A 327 -1.98 -3.93 3.41
N ASN A 328 -2.89 -4.87 3.15
CA ASN A 328 -2.60 -6.32 3.16
C ASN A 328 -1.66 -6.74 2.02
N TYR A 329 -1.83 -6.19 0.83
CA TYR A 329 -0.97 -6.45 -0.32
C TYR A 329 0.44 -5.92 -0.11
N ALA A 330 0.57 -4.71 0.42
CA ALA A 330 1.84 -4.13 0.84
C ALA A 330 2.53 -5.00 1.89
N ALA A 331 1.81 -5.44 2.94
CA ALA A 331 2.36 -6.32 3.97
C ALA A 331 2.90 -7.63 3.38
N GLY A 332 2.15 -8.29 2.51
CA GLY A 332 2.58 -9.53 1.85
C GLY A 332 3.81 -9.34 0.95
N ASN A 333 3.93 -8.22 0.25
CA ASN A 333 5.10 -7.92 -0.59
C ASN A 333 6.34 -7.58 0.25
N VAL A 334 6.18 -6.83 1.34
CA VAL A 334 7.31 -6.54 2.24
C VAL A 334 7.81 -7.80 2.96
N PHE A 335 6.94 -8.79 3.22
CA PHE A 335 7.39 -10.12 3.66
C PHE A 335 8.34 -10.76 2.65
N LEU A 336 8.02 -10.72 1.36
CA LEU A 336 8.86 -11.30 0.30
C LEU A 336 10.23 -10.61 0.24
N ASP A 337 10.26 -9.28 0.39
CA ASP A 337 11.50 -8.50 0.44
C ASP A 337 12.35 -8.93 1.64
N ALA A 338 11.73 -9.08 2.81
CA ALA A 338 12.41 -9.52 4.03
C ALA A 338 12.90 -10.98 3.93
N LEU A 339 12.12 -11.88 3.34
CA LEU A 339 12.51 -13.28 3.12
C LEU A 339 13.73 -13.39 2.21
N ALA A 340 13.86 -12.53 1.20
CA ALA A 340 15.06 -12.49 0.38
C ALA A 340 16.30 -12.06 1.19
N GLY A 341 16.17 -11.07 2.06
CA GLY A 341 17.21 -10.68 3.01
C GLY A 341 17.61 -11.82 3.97
N HIS A 342 16.61 -12.50 4.55
CA HIS A 342 16.82 -13.65 5.43
C HIS A 342 17.57 -14.80 4.73
N ARG A 343 17.17 -15.17 3.51
CA ARG A 343 17.86 -16.19 2.71
C ARG A 343 19.30 -15.79 2.40
N ALA A 344 19.54 -14.53 2.04
CA ALA A 344 20.88 -14.03 1.79
C ALA A 344 21.77 -14.08 3.04
N ALA A 345 21.23 -13.79 4.23
CA ALA A 345 21.95 -13.93 5.50
C ALA A 345 22.35 -15.39 5.81
N LEU A 346 21.60 -16.36 5.30
CA LEU A 346 21.92 -17.80 5.37
C LEU A 346 22.88 -18.26 4.26
N GLY A 347 23.32 -17.36 3.36
CA GLY A 347 24.13 -17.70 2.20
C GLY A 347 23.37 -18.44 1.10
N LEU A 348 22.04 -18.42 1.14
CA LEU A 348 21.18 -19.00 0.11
C LEU A 348 20.85 -17.95 -0.97
N PRO A 349 20.70 -18.36 -2.25
CA PRO A 349 20.28 -17.42 -3.28
C PRO A 349 18.87 -16.91 -2.97
N ALA A 350 18.66 -15.60 -3.14
CA ALA A 350 17.36 -14.97 -3.18
C ALA A 350 17.42 -13.57 -3.82
N THR A 351 16.40 -13.23 -4.60
CA THR A 351 16.18 -11.88 -5.10
C THR A 351 14.69 -11.57 -5.07
N SER A 352 14.28 -10.58 -4.27
CA SER A 352 12.94 -10.00 -4.34
C SER A 352 12.91 -8.81 -5.29
N LEU A 353 11.94 -8.81 -6.19
CA LEU A 353 11.74 -7.77 -7.19
C LEU A 353 10.45 -7.01 -6.87
N ALA A 354 10.58 -5.82 -6.29
CA ALA A 354 9.46 -4.93 -6.01
C ALA A 354 9.04 -4.20 -7.29
N TRP A 355 8.24 -4.87 -8.12
CA TRP A 355 7.86 -4.38 -9.44
C TRP A 355 6.95 -3.14 -9.39
N GLY A 356 7.24 -2.17 -10.25
CA GLY A 356 6.26 -1.19 -10.72
C GLY A 356 5.12 -1.84 -11.52
N PRO A 357 4.09 -1.08 -11.90
CA PRO A 357 3.00 -1.59 -12.72
C PRO A 357 3.49 -1.98 -14.11
N TRP A 358 2.96 -3.09 -14.63
CA TRP A 358 3.28 -3.60 -15.96
C TRP A 358 2.15 -3.28 -16.93
N GLU A 359 2.50 -3.02 -18.18
CA GLU A 359 1.52 -2.95 -19.27
C GLU A 359 0.62 -4.19 -19.29
N GLY A 360 -0.69 -3.98 -19.41
CA GLY A 360 -1.66 -5.06 -19.49
C GLY A 360 -1.98 -5.73 -18.14
N SER A 361 -1.49 -5.19 -17.02
CA SER A 361 -1.87 -5.65 -15.67
C SER A 361 -3.37 -5.43 -15.33
N GLY A 362 -4.12 -4.78 -16.24
CA GLY A 362 -5.58 -4.72 -16.30
C GLY A 362 -6.18 -3.45 -15.69
N ASP A 363 -7.50 -3.28 -15.84
CA ASP A 363 -8.28 -2.13 -15.34
C ASP A 363 -8.26 -1.99 -13.79
N ALA A 364 -7.64 -2.93 -13.07
CA ALA A 364 -7.54 -2.94 -11.62
C ALA A 364 -6.50 -1.94 -11.07
N VAL A 365 -5.65 -1.36 -11.94
CA VAL A 365 -4.68 -0.33 -11.57
C VAL A 365 -5.08 0.95 -12.27
N ASP A 366 -5.50 1.96 -11.50
CA ASP A 366 -5.75 3.30 -12.06
C ASP A 366 -4.41 3.98 -12.41
N LEU A 367 -4.04 3.87 -13.69
CA LEU A 367 -2.79 4.41 -14.23
C LEU A 367 -2.71 5.93 -14.11
N THR A 368 -3.85 6.63 -14.12
CA THR A 368 -3.88 8.08 -13.96
C THR A 368 -3.54 8.48 -12.52
N HIS A 369 -4.01 7.71 -11.55
CA HIS A 369 -3.63 7.87 -10.13
C HIS A 369 -2.15 7.53 -9.91
N VAL A 370 -1.66 6.41 -10.45
CA VAL A 370 -0.24 5.98 -10.36
C VAL A 370 0.72 7.05 -10.89
N ALA A 371 0.41 7.65 -12.04
CA ALA A 371 1.25 8.67 -12.67
C ALA A 371 1.47 9.91 -11.79
N ARG A 372 0.46 10.30 -11.00
CA ARG A 372 0.53 11.47 -10.10
C ARG A 372 1.56 11.33 -8.98
N TYR A 373 1.94 10.09 -8.64
CA TYR A 373 2.97 9.78 -7.65
C TYR A 373 4.35 9.53 -8.28
N GLY A 374 4.50 9.80 -9.58
CA GLY A 374 5.79 9.72 -10.27
C GLY A 374 6.17 8.33 -10.77
N VAL A 375 5.21 7.41 -10.89
CA VAL A 375 5.41 6.05 -11.41
C VAL A 375 4.69 5.91 -12.75
N ALA A 376 5.26 5.20 -13.71
CA ALA A 376 4.62 4.89 -14.98
C ALA A 376 4.58 3.38 -15.21
N GLU A 377 3.77 2.95 -16.18
CA GLU A 377 3.75 1.56 -16.61
C GLU A 377 5.06 1.15 -17.26
N LEU A 378 5.43 -0.10 -17.00
CA LEU A 378 6.58 -0.76 -17.58
C LEU A 378 6.14 -1.61 -18.76
N ALA A 379 6.72 -1.36 -19.94
CA ALA A 379 6.52 -2.22 -21.10
C ALA A 379 7.01 -3.64 -20.78
N VAL A 380 6.34 -4.66 -21.32
CA VAL A 380 6.66 -6.07 -21.03
C VAL A 380 8.11 -6.41 -21.37
N THR A 381 8.63 -5.90 -22.49
CA THR A 381 10.03 -6.12 -22.90
C THR A 381 11.02 -5.51 -21.91
N ASP A 382 10.76 -4.29 -21.46
CA ASP A 382 11.63 -3.57 -20.53
C ASP A 382 11.63 -4.26 -19.15
N GLY A 383 10.47 -4.76 -18.73
CA GLY A 383 10.35 -5.55 -17.50
C GLY A 383 11.12 -6.86 -17.54
N LEU A 384 11.14 -7.56 -18.67
CA LEU A 384 11.93 -8.78 -18.84
C LEU A 384 13.44 -8.51 -18.90
N ASP A 385 13.87 -7.40 -19.51
CA ASP A 385 15.27 -6.97 -19.48
C ASP A 385 15.71 -6.56 -18.07
N LEU A 386 14.82 -5.89 -17.31
CA LEU A 386 15.03 -5.58 -15.89
C LEU A 386 15.10 -6.84 -15.03
N PHE A 387 14.33 -7.89 -15.35
CA PHE A 387 14.40 -9.17 -14.65
C PHE A 387 15.81 -9.75 -14.75
N ASP A 388 16.39 -9.83 -15.95
CA ASP A 388 17.75 -10.36 -16.13
C ASP A 388 18.81 -9.47 -15.46
N ALA A 389 18.69 -8.14 -15.61
CA ALA A 389 19.60 -7.19 -14.98
C ALA A 389 19.56 -7.30 -13.45
N ALA A 390 18.39 -7.50 -12.87
CA ALA A 390 18.23 -7.63 -11.43
C ALA A 390 18.86 -8.92 -10.88
N LEU A 391 18.71 -10.05 -11.58
CA LEU A 391 19.39 -11.28 -11.21
C LEU A 391 20.92 -11.17 -11.34
N ALA A 392 21.40 -10.47 -12.37
CA ALA A 392 22.81 -10.21 -12.55
C ALA A 392 23.39 -9.26 -11.48
N ALA A 393 22.57 -8.39 -10.87
CA ALA A 393 23.02 -7.48 -9.81
C ALA A 393 23.38 -8.22 -8.51
N GLY A 394 22.77 -9.38 -8.24
CA GLY A 394 23.05 -10.21 -7.05
C GLY A 394 22.63 -9.58 -5.72
N GLU A 395 21.76 -8.57 -5.75
CA GLU A 395 21.23 -7.91 -4.54
C GLU A 395 19.98 -8.63 -4.03
N PRO A 396 19.76 -8.77 -2.71
CA PRO A 396 18.59 -9.48 -2.16
C PRO A 396 17.26 -8.80 -2.47
N THR A 397 17.23 -7.47 -2.61
CA THR A 397 16.01 -6.71 -2.87
C THR A 397 16.29 -5.59 -3.87
N LEU A 398 15.50 -5.54 -4.93
CA LEU A 398 15.58 -4.53 -5.98
C LEU A 398 14.18 -4.00 -6.33
N VAL A 399 14.14 -2.77 -6.84
CA VAL A 399 12.91 -2.05 -7.18
C VAL A 399 12.96 -1.72 -8.68
N PRO A 400 12.58 -2.66 -9.56
CA PRO A 400 12.40 -2.38 -10.98
C PRO A 400 11.10 -1.60 -11.19
N VAL A 401 11.22 -0.29 -11.45
CA VAL A 401 10.09 0.62 -11.58
C VAL A 401 10.37 1.70 -12.62
N GLN A 402 9.43 1.91 -13.53
CA GLN A 402 9.48 3.04 -14.45
C GLN A 402 9.01 4.30 -13.71
N LEU A 403 9.82 5.36 -13.72
CA LEU A 403 9.44 6.65 -13.15
C LEU A 403 8.84 7.54 -14.25
N ALA A 404 7.75 8.24 -13.92
CA ALA A 404 7.20 9.32 -14.72
C ALA A 404 8.07 10.60 -14.57
N ASP A 405 7.76 11.68 -15.29
CA ASP A 405 8.44 12.95 -15.08
C ASP A 405 8.09 13.51 -13.69
N LEU A 406 9.03 13.40 -12.75
CA LEU A 406 8.87 13.86 -11.37
C LEU A 406 8.64 15.37 -11.25
N ARG A 407 8.88 16.16 -12.32
CA ARG A 407 8.59 17.60 -12.35
C ARG A 407 7.09 17.89 -12.50
N GLU A 408 6.35 16.93 -13.04
CA GLU A 408 4.91 17.02 -13.27
C GLU A 408 4.11 16.33 -12.15
N ALA A 409 4.80 15.69 -11.19
CA ALA A 409 4.15 15.04 -10.06
C ALA A 409 3.62 16.08 -9.04
N ASP A 410 2.33 15.99 -8.72
CA ASP A 410 1.67 16.82 -7.70
C ASP A 410 2.29 16.63 -6.31
N ARG A 411 2.71 15.39 -6.00
CA ARG A 411 3.33 15.01 -4.74
C ARG A 411 4.44 14.00 -4.98
N ILE A 412 5.66 14.38 -4.62
CA ILE A 412 6.82 13.49 -4.72
C ILE A 412 6.86 12.56 -3.51
N ALA A 413 6.73 11.25 -3.74
CA ALA A 413 6.84 10.24 -2.70
C ALA A 413 8.18 10.38 -1.95
N PRO A 414 8.21 10.23 -0.61
CA PRO A 414 9.43 10.39 0.21
C PRO A 414 10.65 9.61 -0.30
N LEU A 415 10.46 8.37 -0.76
CA LEU A 415 11.51 7.54 -1.37
C LEU A 415 12.15 8.21 -2.60
N LEU A 416 11.38 8.94 -3.41
CA LEU A 416 11.84 9.53 -4.67
C LEU A 416 12.58 10.85 -4.48
N ARG A 417 12.53 11.47 -3.30
CA ARG A 417 13.14 12.78 -3.03
C ARG A 417 14.64 12.83 -3.35
N GLY A 418 15.35 11.70 -3.24
CA GLY A 418 16.78 11.61 -3.57
C GLY A 418 17.10 11.66 -5.07
N LEU A 419 16.12 11.41 -5.94
CA LEU A 419 16.28 11.40 -7.40
C LEU A 419 15.94 12.75 -8.05
N VAL A 420 15.38 13.68 -7.29
CA VAL A 420 14.99 15.00 -7.78
C VAL A 420 16.21 15.91 -7.78
N THR A 421 16.83 16.08 -8.95
CA THR A 421 18.05 16.90 -9.12
C THR A 421 17.78 18.41 -9.22
N ALA A 422 16.53 18.82 -9.37
CA ALA A 422 16.14 20.22 -9.45
C ALA A 422 15.43 20.63 -8.16
N THR A 423 15.98 21.61 -7.46
CA THR A 423 15.26 22.31 -6.37
C THR A 423 13.90 22.72 -6.93
N PRO A 424 12.76 22.19 -6.44
CA PRO A 424 11.48 22.77 -6.80
C PRO A 424 11.57 24.24 -6.41
N ARG A 425 11.26 25.12 -7.36
CA ARG A 425 11.13 26.55 -7.09
C ARG A 425 10.11 26.63 -5.96
N ARG A 426 10.57 26.93 -4.74
CA ARG A 426 9.73 26.98 -3.53
C ARG A 426 8.51 27.83 -3.83
N ALA A 427 7.38 27.21 -4.13
CA ALA A 427 6.13 27.68 -3.57
C ALA A 427 6.26 27.34 -2.09
N ALA A 428 6.54 28.36 -1.28
CA ALA A 428 6.69 28.20 0.15
C ALA A 428 5.35 27.72 0.72
N ALA A 429 5.26 26.43 1.04
CA ALA A 429 4.32 25.93 2.03
C ALA A 429 5.12 25.71 3.33
N ALA A 430 4.69 26.39 4.37
CA ALA A 430 5.40 26.65 5.59
C ALA A 430 5.74 25.38 6.39
N ALA A 431 7.04 25.15 6.61
CA ALA A 431 7.56 24.38 7.74
C ALA A 431 8.84 25.06 8.22
N GLY A 432 8.66 26.13 9.00
CA GLY A 432 9.70 26.87 9.71
C GLY A 432 9.16 27.30 11.08
N PRO A 433 10.03 27.54 12.08
CA PRO A 433 9.62 27.68 13.46
C PRO A 433 8.62 28.83 13.64
N VAL A 434 7.59 28.57 14.45
CA VAL A 434 6.50 29.47 14.82
C VAL A 434 7.05 30.83 15.23
N THR A 435 6.94 31.82 14.35
CA THR A 435 6.85 33.27 14.59
C THR A 435 6.89 34.03 13.25
N ALA A 436 5.86 33.84 12.42
CA ALA A 436 5.54 34.74 11.31
C ALA A 436 4.02 34.74 11.12
N ALA A 437 3.43 35.91 10.88
CA ALA A 437 1.99 36.09 10.69
C ALA A 437 1.44 35.22 9.54
N PRO A 438 0.20 34.72 9.62
CA PRO A 438 -0.33 33.75 8.66
C PRO A 438 -0.51 34.37 7.27
N GLU A 439 -0.07 33.66 6.23
CA GLU A 439 -0.60 33.85 4.87
C GLU A 439 -2.10 33.54 4.92
N ALA A 440 -2.94 34.40 4.33
CA ALA A 440 -4.39 34.31 4.42
C ALA A 440 -4.91 32.97 3.85
N GLY A 441 -5.56 32.17 4.71
CA GLY A 441 -6.12 30.86 4.36
C GLY A 441 -7.34 30.97 3.44
N PHE A 442 -7.83 29.84 2.92
CA PHE A 442 -9.06 29.84 2.11
C PHE A 442 -10.25 30.43 2.87
N ALA A 443 -10.36 30.19 4.18
CA ALA A 443 -11.35 30.82 5.06
C ALA A 443 -11.28 32.37 5.04
N ASP A 444 -10.08 32.94 5.08
CA ASP A 444 -9.87 34.41 5.04
C ASP A 444 -10.30 35.03 3.70
N LYS A 445 -10.27 34.26 2.61
CA LYS A 445 -10.81 34.71 1.31
C LYS A 445 -12.33 34.81 1.34
N LEU A 446 -13.00 33.97 2.13
CA LEU A 446 -14.45 33.94 2.24
C LEU A 446 -15.00 35.06 3.14
N THR A 447 -14.25 35.54 4.13
CA THR A 447 -14.76 36.53 5.11
C THR A 447 -15.27 37.83 4.48
N GLY A 448 -14.73 38.23 3.32
CA GLY A 448 -15.14 39.43 2.58
C GLY A 448 -16.25 39.24 1.53
N MET A 449 -16.70 38.01 1.30
CA MET A 449 -17.69 37.66 0.26
C MET A 449 -19.12 37.67 0.81
N SER A 450 -20.12 37.90 -0.06
CA SER A 450 -21.54 37.66 0.27
C SER A 450 -21.85 36.16 0.42
N ALA A 451 -23.01 35.81 1.00
CA ALA A 451 -23.39 34.41 1.20
C ALA A 451 -23.40 33.60 -0.12
N ASP A 452 -23.99 34.16 -1.18
CA ASP A 452 -24.07 33.52 -2.51
C ASP A 452 -22.68 33.36 -3.16
N GLU A 453 -21.81 34.36 -3.01
CA GLU A 453 -20.43 34.31 -3.50
C GLU A 453 -19.59 33.27 -2.75
N ARG A 454 -19.82 33.10 -1.44
CA ARG A 454 -19.17 32.05 -0.64
C ARG A 454 -19.59 30.65 -1.06
N GLU A 455 -20.90 30.42 -1.21
CA GLU A 455 -21.42 29.11 -1.65
C GLU A 455 -20.90 28.77 -3.04
N THR A 456 -20.86 29.74 -3.95
CA THR A 456 -20.28 29.56 -5.29
C THR A 456 -18.78 29.22 -5.23
N ALA A 457 -18.01 29.92 -4.40
CA ALA A 457 -16.58 29.70 -4.28
C ALA A 457 -16.23 28.33 -3.66
N VAL A 458 -16.98 27.91 -2.64
CA VAL A 458 -16.78 26.59 -2.01
C VAL A 458 -17.27 25.47 -2.94
N LEU A 459 -18.40 25.66 -3.65
CA LEU A 459 -18.88 24.68 -4.62
C LEU A 459 -17.88 24.48 -5.76
N GLN A 460 -17.31 25.57 -6.28
CA GLN A 460 -16.25 25.49 -7.29
C GLN A 460 -15.05 24.70 -6.76
N LEU A 461 -14.61 24.95 -5.51
CA LEU A 461 -13.53 24.19 -4.89
C LEU A 461 -13.85 22.68 -4.82
N VAL A 462 -15.08 22.32 -4.44
CA VAL A 462 -15.52 20.93 -4.38
C VAL A 462 -15.52 20.28 -5.77
N CYS A 463 -16.10 20.96 -6.77
CA CYS A 463 -16.15 20.45 -8.14
C CYS A 463 -14.76 20.34 -8.78
N ASP A 464 -13.87 21.32 -8.57
CA ASP A 464 -12.49 21.28 -9.07
C ASP A 464 -11.73 20.09 -8.51
N ASN A 465 -11.87 19.81 -7.20
CA ASN A 465 -11.21 18.66 -6.59
C ASN A 465 -11.85 17.34 -7.00
N ALA A 466 -13.17 17.28 -7.16
CA ALA A 466 -13.86 16.08 -7.66
C ALA A 466 -13.47 15.77 -9.11
N ALA A 467 -13.43 16.77 -9.99
CA ALA A 467 -12.97 16.63 -11.37
C ALA A 467 -11.52 16.16 -11.44
N ALA A 468 -10.65 16.75 -10.62
CA ALA A 468 -9.26 16.32 -10.53
C ALA A 468 -9.17 14.85 -10.11
N VAL A 469 -9.91 14.39 -9.10
CA VAL A 469 -9.90 12.97 -8.70
C VAL A 469 -10.43 12.05 -9.80
N LEU A 470 -11.50 12.44 -10.49
CA LEU A 470 -12.14 11.65 -11.56
C LEU A 470 -11.41 11.71 -12.91
N GLY A 471 -10.34 12.52 -13.01
CA GLY A 471 -9.60 12.69 -14.26
C GLY A 471 -10.35 13.50 -15.33
N TYR A 472 -11.29 14.35 -14.93
CA TYR A 472 -11.98 15.26 -15.85
C TYR A 472 -11.17 16.53 -16.08
N ASP A 473 -11.12 16.99 -17.33
CA ASP A 473 -10.43 18.23 -17.72
C ASP A 473 -11.15 19.50 -17.25
N ASP A 474 -12.45 19.40 -16.91
CA ASP A 474 -13.30 20.52 -16.52
C ASP A 474 -14.23 20.15 -15.35
N ALA A 475 -14.26 21.02 -14.34
CA ALA A 475 -15.16 20.95 -13.19
C ALA A 475 -16.64 21.04 -13.57
N SER A 476 -16.98 21.65 -14.71
CA SER A 476 -18.37 21.71 -15.21
C SER A 476 -18.95 20.35 -15.57
N ALA A 477 -18.10 19.34 -15.81
CA ALA A 477 -18.52 17.95 -16.03
C ALA A 477 -19.01 17.25 -14.74
N VAL A 478 -18.72 17.82 -13.57
CA VAL A 478 -19.16 17.30 -12.28
C VAL A 478 -20.58 17.77 -12.00
N GLY A 479 -21.53 16.83 -12.02
CA GLY A 479 -22.93 17.13 -11.70
C GLY A 479 -23.10 17.50 -10.22
N VAL A 480 -23.43 18.76 -9.92
CA VAL A 480 -23.47 19.31 -8.55
C VAL A 480 -24.48 18.63 -7.61
N GLU A 481 -25.53 18.00 -8.17
CA GLU A 481 -26.53 17.21 -7.43
C GLU A 481 -26.35 15.70 -7.57
N LYS A 482 -25.49 15.24 -8.50
CA LYS A 482 -25.27 13.80 -8.70
C LYS A 482 -24.46 13.24 -7.54
N GLY A 483 -24.82 12.02 -7.13
CA GLY A 483 -24.07 11.29 -6.12
C GLY A 483 -22.62 11.08 -6.57
N PHE A 484 -21.67 11.23 -5.65
CA PHE A 484 -20.25 10.98 -5.92
C PHE A 484 -20.01 9.54 -6.43
N THR A 485 -20.74 8.56 -5.90
CA THR A 485 -20.70 7.16 -6.37
C THR A 485 -21.16 7.02 -7.82
N ASP A 486 -22.22 7.74 -8.22
CA ASP A 486 -22.76 7.71 -9.58
C ASP A 486 -21.82 8.40 -10.58
N LEU A 487 -20.97 9.31 -10.08
CA LEU A 487 -19.90 9.97 -10.84
C LEU A 487 -18.63 9.10 -10.94
N GLY A 488 -18.58 7.95 -10.25
CA GLY A 488 -17.43 7.04 -10.27
C GLY A 488 -16.45 7.22 -9.12
N ILE A 489 -16.79 7.97 -8.08
CA ILE A 489 -15.96 8.04 -6.87
C ILE A 489 -16.17 6.77 -6.04
N ASP A 490 -15.14 5.91 -6.03
CA ASP A 490 -15.04 4.75 -5.14
C ASP A 490 -14.44 5.11 -3.77
N SER A 491 -14.16 4.10 -2.92
CA SER A 491 -13.62 4.32 -1.57
C SER A 491 -12.22 4.98 -1.56
N LEU A 492 -11.39 4.76 -2.58
CA LEU A 492 -10.04 5.35 -2.66
C LEU A 492 -10.12 6.78 -3.22
N ALA A 493 -10.91 6.99 -4.27
CA ALA A 493 -11.21 8.30 -4.82
C ALA A 493 -11.88 9.21 -3.78
N ALA A 494 -12.77 8.66 -2.94
CA ALA A 494 -13.41 9.39 -1.83
C ALA A 494 -12.37 9.89 -0.82
N LEU A 495 -11.39 9.04 -0.50
CA LEU A 495 -10.31 9.37 0.42
C LEU A 495 -9.36 10.43 -0.18
N GLU A 496 -9.03 10.31 -1.47
CA GLU A 496 -8.26 11.32 -2.20
C GLU A 496 -8.99 12.67 -2.17
N LEU A 497 -10.28 12.69 -2.52
CA LEU A 497 -11.11 13.90 -2.51
C LEU A 497 -11.13 14.55 -1.12
N ARG A 498 -11.37 13.76 -0.07
CA ARG A 498 -11.29 14.21 1.33
C ARG A 498 -9.93 14.84 1.64
N ASN A 499 -8.83 14.16 1.27
CA ASN A 499 -7.47 14.63 1.56
C ASN A 499 -7.13 15.92 0.81
N ARG A 500 -7.61 16.08 -0.43
CA ARG A 500 -7.43 17.30 -1.22
C ARG A 500 -8.22 18.47 -0.63
N LEU A 501 -9.49 18.24 -0.29
CA LEU A 501 -10.34 19.25 0.32
C LEU A 501 -9.83 19.70 1.68
N GLY A 502 -9.42 18.76 2.54
CA GLY A 502 -8.85 19.08 3.85
C GLY A 502 -7.60 19.95 3.73
N ALA A 503 -6.71 19.62 2.78
CA ALA A 503 -5.51 20.41 2.52
C ALA A 503 -5.83 21.81 1.96
N ALA A 504 -6.80 21.93 1.05
CA ALA A 504 -7.19 23.20 0.45
C ALA A 504 -7.90 24.14 1.45
N CYS A 505 -8.73 23.56 2.32
CA CYS A 505 -9.50 24.29 3.33
C CYS A 505 -8.71 24.53 4.62
N GLY A 506 -7.61 23.81 4.85
CA GLY A 506 -6.93 23.78 6.14
C GLY A 506 -7.76 23.10 7.24
N LEU A 507 -8.71 22.24 6.85
CA LEU A 507 -9.65 21.54 7.74
C LEU A 507 -9.27 20.08 7.90
N ARG A 508 -9.57 19.52 9.06
CA ARG A 508 -9.64 18.07 9.24
C ARG A 508 -11.05 17.61 8.91
N LEU A 509 -11.16 16.80 7.87
CA LEU A 509 -12.45 16.28 7.42
C LEU A 509 -12.63 14.83 7.90
N PRO A 510 -13.84 14.43 8.33
CA PRO A 510 -14.12 13.07 8.80
C PRO A 510 -13.87 12.02 7.70
N ALA A 511 -13.54 10.79 8.09
CA ALA A 511 -13.34 9.70 7.12
C ALA A 511 -14.64 9.33 6.38
N THR A 512 -15.78 9.58 7.00
CA THR A 512 -17.13 9.34 6.47
C THR A 512 -17.63 10.48 5.57
N LEU A 513 -16.86 11.56 5.37
CA LEU A 513 -17.27 12.80 4.69
C LEU A 513 -18.09 12.57 3.41
N ILE A 514 -17.57 11.74 2.50
CA ILE A 514 -18.20 11.51 1.20
C ILE A 514 -19.49 10.68 1.31
N PHE A 515 -19.66 9.90 2.37
CA PHE A 515 -20.87 9.15 2.65
C PHE A 515 -21.92 10.01 3.36
N ASP A 516 -21.49 10.85 4.31
CA ASP A 516 -22.36 11.78 5.04
C ASP A 516 -22.89 12.90 4.14
N TYR A 517 -22.08 13.31 3.15
CA TYR A 517 -22.38 14.36 2.18
C TYR A 517 -22.17 13.84 0.75
N PRO A 518 -23.14 13.07 0.21
CA PRO A 518 -22.91 12.23 -0.96
C PRO A 518 -22.90 12.95 -2.30
N SER A 519 -22.96 14.28 -2.34
CA SER A 519 -22.83 15.06 -3.59
C SER A 519 -22.16 16.41 -3.35
N PRO A 520 -21.67 17.10 -4.41
CA PRO A 520 -20.95 18.37 -4.27
C PRO A 520 -21.69 19.43 -3.48
N LEU A 521 -23.01 19.55 -3.64
CA LEU A 521 -23.80 20.60 -3.01
C LEU A 521 -23.98 20.42 -1.47
N PRO A 522 -24.41 19.26 -0.94
CA PRO A 522 -24.38 18.98 0.51
C PRO A 522 -22.99 19.14 1.12
N LEU A 523 -21.94 18.69 0.42
CA LEU A 523 -20.56 18.81 0.91
C LEU A 523 -20.11 20.27 1.00
N THR A 524 -20.50 21.10 0.04
CA THR A 524 -20.25 22.55 0.05
C THR A 524 -20.82 23.20 1.31
N ARG A 525 -22.07 22.87 1.66
CA ARG A 525 -22.75 23.44 2.84
C ARG A 525 -22.08 23.02 4.14
N PHE A 526 -21.67 21.76 4.24
CA PHE A 526 -20.88 21.28 5.37
C PHE A 526 -19.56 22.07 5.51
N LEU A 527 -18.78 22.17 4.42
CA LEU A 527 -17.50 22.89 4.43
C LEU A 527 -17.66 24.37 4.80
N LEU A 528 -18.74 25.03 4.37
CA LEU A 528 -19.03 26.42 4.78
C LEU A 528 -19.24 26.55 6.29
N GLY A 529 -19.96 25.60 6.90
CA GLY A 529 -20.18 25.58 8.35
C GLY A 529 -18.88 25.40 9.14
N GLU A 530 -17.99 24.54 8.65
CA GLU A 530 -16.68 24.30 9.26
C GLU A 530 -15.69 25.48 9.04
N LEU A 531 -15.71 26.11 7.87
CA LEU A 531 -14.81 27.22 7.52
C LEU A 531 -15.21 28.54 8.19
N LEU A 532 -16.49 28.75 8.46
CA LEU A 532 -17.03 30.00 9.02
C LEU A 532 -17.95 29.72 10.22
N PRO A 533 -17.43 29.15 11.33
CA PRO A 533 -18.27 28.81 12.49
C PRO A 533 -18.97 30.03 13.10
N GLU A 534 -18.35 31.20 13.01
CA GLU A 534 -18.86 32.46 13.57
C GLU A 534 -20.04 33.08 12.79
N LEU A 535 -20.38 32.52 11.62
CA LEU A 535 -21.47 32.99 10.77
C LEU A 535 -22.67 32.04 10.73
N GLY A 536 -22.60 30.90 11.43
CA GLY A 536 -23.70 29.97 11.60
C GLY A 536 -24.56 30.34 12.81
N GLU A 537 -25.86 30.54 12.61
CA GLU A 537 -26.83 30.38 13.69
C GLU A 537 -26.91 28.91 14.11
N PRO A 538 -27.27 28.58 15.38
CA PRO A 538 -27.31 27.21 15.83
C PRO A 538 -28.43 26.45 15.10
N ALA A 539 -28.06 25.46 14.30
CA ALA A 539 -28.98 24.42 13.83
C ALA A 539 -29.23 23.41 14.96
N GLU A 540 -29.83 23.85 16.06
CA GLU A 540 -30.49 22.98 17.03
C GLU A 540 -32.01 23.13 16.86
N GLY A 541 -32.67 22.07 16.35
CA GLY A 541 -34.10 21.86 16.52
C GLY A 541 -34.96 21.96 15.25
N ALA A 542 -34.95 20.91 14.41
CA ALA A 542 -36.02 20.68 13.45
C ALA A 542 -36.28 19.18 13.18
N LEU A 543 -36.32 18.36 14.23
CA LEU A 543 -37.06 17.09 14.23
C LEU A 543 -37.76 16.92 15.56
N SER A 544 -38.82 17.70 15.78
CA SER A 544 -39.82 17.43 16.81
C SER A 544 -41.19 17.57 16.16
N ARG A 545 -41.83 16.43 15.96
CA ARG A 545 -43.18 16.28 15.41
C ARG A 545 -44.16 17.10 16.25
N GLU A 546 -44.82 18.08 15.65
CA GLU A 546 -46.06 18.63 16.20
C GLU A 546 -47.23 18.18 15.33
N SER A 547 -48.00 17.27 15.91
CA SER A 547 -49.25 16.74 15.40
C SER A 547 -50.33 17.83 15.39
N ALA A 548 -50.91 18.10 14.23
CA ALA A 548 -52.22 18.75 14.12
C ALA A 548 -53.09 18.00 13.11
N VAL A 549 -54.14 17.38 13.67
CA VAL A 549 -55.21 16.65 13.01
C VAL A 549 -56.23 17.61 12.42
N VAL A 550 -56.49 17.53 11.11
CA VAL A 550 -57.80 17.66 10.40
C VAL A 550 -57.55 17.04 9.01
N GLY A 551 -58.24 16.06 8.44
CA GLY A 551 -59.56 15.47 8.65
C GLY A 551 -60.21 15.29 7.26
N GLY A 552 -60.30 14.05 6.77
CA GLY A 552 -61.30 13.65 5.75
C GLY A 552 -60.79 12.95 4.48
N GLY A 553 -61.14 11.66 4.31
CA GLY A 553 -61.38 11.05 2.99
C GLY A 553 -60.63 9.75 2.69
N ALA A 554 -61.32 8.61 2.82
CA ALA A 554 -60.91 7.25 2.41
C ALA A 554 -60.61 7.17 0.88
N THR A 555 -59.79 6.27 0.32
CA THR A 555 -59.79 4.78 0.39
C THR A 555 -58.51 4.21 -0.26
N GLY A 556 -57.96 3.08 0.24
CA GLY A 556 -57.22 2.10 -0.60
C GLY A 556 -55.86 1.60 -0.10
N SER A 557 -55.85 0.34 0.36
CA SER A 557 -54.76 -0.66 0.46
C SER A 557 -53.56 -0.42 1.42
N ASP A 558 -53.61 -1.15 2.54
CA ASP A 558 -52.55 -1.48 3.48
C ASP A 558 -51.46 -2.36 2.85
N GLU A 559 -50.26 -1.81 2.64
CA GLU A 559 -49.01 -2.61 2.59
C GLU A 559 -47.73 -1.81 2.90
N VAL A 560 -47.81 -0.71 3.66
CA VAL A 560 -46.62 0.14 3.96
C VAL A 560 -46.42 0.43 5.46
N ALA A 561 -47.30 -0.07 6.34
CA ALA A 561 -47.24 0.23 7.77
C ALA A 561 -46.45 -0.78 8.63
N ALA A 562 -45.75 -1.76 8.05
CA ALA A 562 -45.04 -2.80 8.81
C ALA A 562 -43.50 -2.66 8.85
N ILE A 563 -42.89 -1.62 8.25
CA ILE A 563 -41.42 -1.51 8.12
C ILE A 563 -40.80 -0.46 9.07
N ALA A 564 -41.58 0.13 9.99
CA ALA A 564 -41.07 1.19 10.87
C ALA A 564 -40.51 0.69 12.23
N GLY A 565 -40.16 -0.59 12.37
CA GLY A 565 -39.70 -1.13 13.65
C GLY A 565 -38.94 -2.46 13.64
N MET A 566 -38.27 -2.82 12.54
CA MET A 566 -37.47 -4.06 12.47
C MET A 566 -35.96 -3.78 12.59
N ASP A 567 -35.29 -4.63 13.37
CA ASP A 567 -33.82 -4.68 13.52
C ASP A 567 -33.17 -5.19 12.21
N LEU A 568 -31.95 -4.71 11.93
CA LEU A 568 -31.16 -4.96 10.72
C LEU A 568 -30.97 -6.47 10.42
N ALA A 569 -30.96 -7.30 11.46
CA ALA A 569 -30.88 -8.76 11.32
C ALA A 569 -32.13 -9.40 10.67
N ASP A 570 -33.31 -8.78 10.80
CA ASP A 570 -34.55 -9.28 10.21
C ASP A 570 -34.76 -8.77 8.77
N LEU A 571 -34.20 -7.60 8.45
CA LEU A 571 -34.18 -7.08 7.08
C LEU A 571 -33.35 -7.99 6.14
N VAL A 572 -32.23 -8.50 6.64
CA VAL A 572 -31.37 -9.46 5.92
C VAL A 572 -32.04 -10.82 5.77
N ARG A 573 -32.82 -11.29 6.77
CA ARG A 573 -33.60 -12.53 6.65
C ARG A 573 -34.74 -12.43 5.63
N SER A 574 -35.41 -11.28 5.55
CA SER A 574 -36.48 -11.06 4.58
C SER A 574 -35.97 -10.99 3.13
N ALA A 575 -34.76 -10.47 2.91
CA ALA A 575 -34.14 -10.42 1.59
C ALA A 575 -33.66 -11.81 1.09
N MET A 576 -33.34 -12.72 2.02
CA MET A 576 -32.84 -14.07 1.70
C MET A 576 -33.94 -15.12 1.53
N ALA A 577 -35.20 -14.82 1.87
CA ALA A 577 -36.34 -15.73 1.71
C ALA A 577 -37.12 -15.53 0.38
N GLY A 578 -36.76 -14.53 -0.42
CA GLY A 578 -37.49 -14.12 -1.63
C GLY A 578 -37.08 -14.80 -2.94
N THR A 579 -36.21 -15.81 -2.92
CA THR A 579 -35.63 -16.43 -4.14
C THR A 579 -35.91 -17.92 -4.31
N GLU A 580 -36.92 -18.48 -3.64
CA GLU A 580 -37.39 -19.86 -3.91
C GLU A 580 -38.89 -19.88 -4.22
N THR A 581 -39.30 -19.46 -5.41
CA THR A 581 -40.44 -20.02 -6.18
C THR A 581 -40.63 -19.23 -7.46
N GLU A 582 -40.24 -19.82 -8.61
CA GLU A 582 -40.97 -19.82 -9.89
C GLU A 582 -40.05 -20.26 -11.04
N GLU A 583 -39.83 -21.57 -11.17
CA GLU A 583 -39.57 -22.20 -12.48
C GLU A 583 -40.01 -23.67 -12.45
N SER A 584 -41.34 -23.86 -12.48
CA SER A 584 -41.94 -25.11 -12.92
C SER A 584 -43.32 -24.83 -13.52
N GLN A 585 -43.36 -24.57 -14.84
CA GLN A 585 -44.43 -25.01 -15.75
C GLN A 585 -44.02 -24.82 -17.21
#